data_AF-A0A8J5CNH7-F1
#
_entry.id   AF-A0A8J5CNH7-F1
#
_cell.length_a   1.000
_cell.length_b   1.000
_cell.length_c   1.000
_cell.angle_alpha   90.00
_cell.angle_beta   90.00
_cell.angle_gamma   90.00
#
_symmetry.space_group_name_H-M   'P 1'
#
loop_
_entity.id
_entity.type
_entity.pdbx_description
1 polymer ?
#
loop_
_entity_poly.entity_id
_entity_poly.type
_entity_poly.pdbx_seq_one_letter_code
_entity_poly.pdbx_strand_id
1 'polypeptide(L)'
;MFMFAEQLEYDEETVVKLERLNLFLGLFYTPMWMSSTLAADAPANDLQFMKDMMKFKRTDPEIAQAVLQKLENHKWYLTQEVVPFALFGSRLSDKEKQDIAAKLHATEKPDSFRRGKPMFPQVTAKTTLADLVGPESHLLLDTLGIEYDWLLQPVATWPRSDDYSKALEYVSNVKVVNDIAERGVKMMTDFANIITTDSQQKQYLLQTVEYNRERFDSFKKQTLKK
;
A
#
# COMPACT_ATOMS: atom_id res chain seq x y z
N MET A 1 -15.62 -20.47 -6.45
CA MET A 1 -14.93 -21.77 -6.34
C MET A 1 -15.46 -22.57 -5.14
N PHE A 2 -15.47 -22.03 -3.92
CA PHE A 2 -16.08 -22.71 -2.76
C PHE A 2 -17.59 -22.97 -2.85
N MET A 3 -18.38 -22.02 -3.39
CA MET A 3 -19.82 -22.23 -3.62
C MET A 3 -20.15 -23.36 -4.61
N PHE A 4 -19.14 -23.88 -5.32
CA PHE A 4 -19.28 -24.98 -6.27
C PHE A 4 -18.54 -26.24 -5.80
N ALA A 5 -18.16 -26.32 -4.52
CA ALA A 5 -17.34 -27.41 -4.00
C ALA A 5 -17.99 -28.79 -4.20
N GLU A 6 -19.31 -28.87 -4.06
CA GLU A 6 -20.09 -30.09 -4.30
C GLU A 6 -20.07 -30.49 -5.79
N GLN A 7 -20.27 -29.53 -6.69
CA GLN A 7 -20.24 -29.75 -8.14
C GLN A 7 -18.84 -30.05 -8.69
N LEU A 8 -17.79 -29.66 -7.96
CA LEU A 8 -16.40 -29.91 -8.30
C LEU A 8 -15.81 -31.12 -7.56
N GLU A 9 -16.64 -31.82 -6.77
CA GLU A 9 -16.28 -33.04 -6.04
C GLU A 9 -15.01 -32.89 -5.19
N TYR A 10 -14.85 -31.73 -4.54
CA TYR A 10 -13.71 -31.50 -3.65
C TYR A 10 -13.80 -32.34 -2.39
N ASP A 11 -12.66 -32.88 -1.95
CA ASP A 11 -12.55 -33.58 -0.67
C ASP A 11 -12.76 -32.62 0.52
N GLU A 12 -13.15 -33.18 1.67
CA GLU A 12 -13.46 -32.41 2.87
C GLU A 12 -12.30 -31.51 3.34
N GLU A 13 -11.05 -31.96 3.20
CA GLU A 13 -9.88 -31.17 3.59
C GLU A 13 -9.74 -29.92 2.69
N THR A 14 -9.94 -30.08 1.39
CA THR A 14 -9.96 -28.98 0.42
C THR A 14 -11.09 -28.00 0.72
N VAL A 15 -12.29 -28.48 1.06
CA VAL A 15 -13.44 -27.62 1.41
C VAL A 15 -13.13 -26.76 2.63
N VAL A 16 -12.59 -27.35 3.70
CA VAL A 16 -12.21 -26.62 4.92
C VAL A 16 -11.14 -25.55 4.62
N LYS A 17 -10.13 -25.88 3.82
CA LYS A 17 -9.09 -24.91 3.40
C LYS A 17 -9.68 -23.76 2.58
N LEU A 18 -10.59 -24.06 1.66
CA LEU A 18 -11.27 -23.05 0.86
C LEU A 18 -12.16 -22.15 1.71
N GLU A 19 -12.86 -22.70 2.71
CA GLU A 19 -13.66 -21.91 3.65
C GLU A 19 -12.77 -20.92 4.42
N ARG A 20 -11.68 -21.40 5.02
CA ARG A 20 -10.68 -20.57 5.72
C ARG A 20 -10.14 -19.46 4.84
N LEU A 21 -9.79 -19.79 3.59
CA LEU A 21 -9.31 -18.81 2.61
C LEU A 21 -10.37 -17.77 2.27
N ASN A 22 -11.62 -18.17 2.04
CA ASN A 22 -12.69 -17.22 1.71
C ASN A 22 -13.03 -16.29 2.88
N LEU A 23 -12.99 -16.80 4.12
CA LEU A 23 -13.14 -15.97 5.31
C LEU A 23 -12.03 -14.90 5.37
N PHE A 24 -10.78 -15.29 5.16
CA PHE A 24 -9.68 -14.34 5.11
C PHE A 24 -9.84 -13.31 3.96
N LEU A 25 -10.16 -13.79 2.76
CA LEU A 25 -10.33 -12.95 1.59
C LEU A 25 -11.47 -11.94 1.76
N GLY A 26 -12.62 -12.40 2.26
CA GLY A 26 -13.81 -11.57 2.43
C GLY A 26 -13.67 -10.57 3.56
N LEU A 27 -13.11 -10.98 4.71
CA LEU A 27 -13.04 -10.13 5.89
C LEU A 27 -11.88 -9.14 5.86
N PHE A 28 -10.76 -9.49 5.22
CA PHE A 28 -9.52 -8.71 5.34
C PHE A 28 -8.93 -8.31 4.00
N TYR A 29 -8.61 -9.27 3.13
CA TYR A 29 -7.86 -8.97 1.91
C TYR A 29 -8.64 -8.08 0.95
N THR A 30 -9.91 -8.40 0.69
CA THR A 30 -10.73 -7.66 -0.28
C THR A 30 -10.98 -6.21 0.17
N PRO A 31 -11.38 -5.94 1.43
CA PRO A 31 -11.48 -4.56 1.93
C PRO A 31 -10.18 -3.77 1.76
N MET A 32 -9.05 -4.36 2.14
CA MET A 32 -7.73 -3.72 2.03
C MET A 32 -7.34 -3.46 0.57
N TRP A 33 -7.61 -4.43 -0.31
CA TRP A 33 -7.37 -4.30 -1.75
C TRP A 33 -8.14 -3.13 -2.35
N MET A 34 -9.42 -3.00 -2.00
CA MET A 34 -10.28 -1.92 -2.52
C MET A 34 -9.85 -0.53 -2.04
N SER A 35 -9.23 -0.43 -0.86
CA SER A 35 -8.71 0.84 -0.32
C SER A 35 -7.23 1.11 -0.63
N SER A 36 -6.54 0.20 -1.33
CA SER A 36 -5.09 0.29 -1.59
C SER A 36 -4.66 1.50 -2.43
N THR A 37 -5.62 2.13 -3.13
CA THR A 37 -5.38 3.32 -3.95
C THR A 37 -5.45 4.63 -3.16
N LEU A 38 -5.92 4.58 -1.91
CA LEU A 38 -6.14 5.75 -1.06
C LEU A 38 -4.88 6.05 -0.24
N ALA A 39 -3.98 6.85 -0.80
CA ALA A 39 -2.72 7.25 -0.18
C ALA A 39 -2.91 7.85 1.23
N ALA A 40 -3.89 8.74 1.36
CA ALA A 40 -4.21 9.41 2.61
C ALA A 40 -4.62 8.43 3.72
N ASP A 41 -5.31 7.34 3.37
CA ASP A 41 -5.80 6.35 4.33
C ASP A 41 -4.82 5.19 4.53
N ALA A 42 -3.76 5.08 3.71
CA ALA A 42 -2.85 3.94 3.70
C ALA A 42 -2.19 3.68 5.07
N PRO A 43 -1.64 4.68 5.81
CA PRO A 43 -1.07 4.42 7.13
C PRO A 43 -2.08 3.85 8.14
N ALA A 44 -3.32 4.38 8.12
CA ALA A 44 -4.39 3.92 9.00
C ALA A 44 -4.84 2.51 8.65
N ASN A 45 -5.03 2.23 7.35
CA ASN A 45 -5.43 0.92 6.86
C ASN A 45 -4.39 -0.15 7.22
N ASP A 46 -3.10 0.11 6.99
CA ASP A 46 -2.02 -0.84 7.28
C ASP A 46 -1.89 -1.13 8.78
N LEU A 47 -1.92 -0.09 9.61
CA LEU A 47 -1.85 -0.26 11.07
C LEU A 47 -3.05 -1.06 11.58
N GLN A 48 -4.25 -0.75 11.08
CA GLN A 48 -5.48 -1.44 11.45
C GLN A 48 -5.44 -2.89 10.99
N PHE A 49 -4.97 -3.16 9.78
CA PHE A 49 -4.86 -4.53 9.25
C PHE A 49 -3.89 -5.38 10.09
N MET A 50 -2.73 -4.85 10.46
CA MET A 50 -1.81 -5.55 11.36
C MET A 50 -2.47 -5.87 12.72
N LYS A 51 -3.20 -4.90 13.30
CA LYS A 51 -3.92 -5.10 14.57
C LYS A 51 -5.02 -6.15 14.44
N ASP A 52 -5.76 -6.15 13.34
CA ASP A 52 -6.83 -7.10 13.10
C ASP A 52 -6.28 -8.51 12.89
N MET A 53 -5.13 -8.67 12.23
CA MET A 53 -4.42 -9.95 12.16
C MET A 53 -3.92 -10.41 13.54
N MET A 54 -3.41 -9.51 14.38
CA MET A 54 -3.04 -9.87 15.77
C MET A 54 -4.25 -10.38 16.58
N LYS A 55 -5.45 -9.81 16.36
CA LYS A 55 -6.69 -10.29 16.99
C LYS A 55 -7.17 -11.62 16.36
N PHE A 56 -7.15 -11.71 15.03
CA PHE A 56 -7.59 -12.86 14.25
C PHE A 56 -6.76 -14.11 14.52
N LYS A 57 -5.54 -13.96 15.05
CA LYS A 57 -4.72 -15.06 15.56
C LYS A 57 -5.45 -15.96 16.57
N ARG A 58 -6.46 -15.44 17.27
CA ARG A 58 -7.32 -16.23 18.18
C ARG A 58 -8.26 -17.20 17.44
N THR A 59 -8.62 -16.88 16.21
CA THR A 59 -9.53 -17.64 15.36
C THR A 59 -8.77 -18.57 14.43
N ASP A 60 -7.78 -18.04 13.71
CA ASP A 60 -6.92 -18.82 12.80
C ASP A 60 -5.47 -18.37 12.96
N PRO A 61 -4.69 -19.05 13.82
CA PRO A 61 -3.31 -18.64 14.10
C PRO A 61 -2.39 -18.86 12.90
N GLU A 62 -2.68 -19.83 12.03
CA GLU A 62 -1.85 -20.16 10.87
C GLU A 62 -1.95 -19.06 9.81
N ILE A 63 -3.17 -18.68 9.42
CA ILE A 63 -3.38 -17.58 8.46
C ILE A 63 -2.88 -16.27 9.04
N ALA A 64 -3.26 -15.94 10.27
CA ALA A 64 -2.84 -14.70 10.90
C ALA A 64 -1.31 -14.57 10.97
N GLN A 65 -0.60 -15.65 11.33
CA GLN A 65 0.86 -15.65 11.40
C GLN A 65 1.49 -15.52 10.01
N ALA A 66 0.97 -16.23 9.00
CA ALA A 66 1.45 -16.13 7.63
C ALA A 66 1.28 -14.72 7.06
N VAL A 67 0.13 -14.09 7.32
CA VAL A 67 -0.17 -12.72 6.88
C VAL A 67 0.70 -11.70 7.60
N LEU A 68 0.86 -11.81 8.93
CA LEU A 68 1.73 -10.92 9.70
C LEU A 68 3.19 -10.99 9.21
N GLN A 69 3.70 -12.20 8.93
CA GLN A 69 5.05 -12.36 8.35
C GLN A 69 5.18 -11.70 6.98
N LYS A 70 4.11 -11.69 6.16
CA LYS A 70 4.11 -10.97 4.90
C LYS A 70 4.08 -9.46 5.12
N LEU A 71 3.20 -8.97 5.99
CA LEU A 71 3.08 -7.55 6.31
C LEU A 71 4.37 -6.94 6.87
N GLU A 72 5.23 -7.73 7.52
CA GLU A 72 6.55 -7.27 7.94
C GLU A 72 7.40 -6.70 6.78
N ASN A 73 7.18 -7.16 5.55
CA ASN A 73 7.86 -6.66 4.35
C ASN A 73 7.14 -5.46 3.70
N HIS A 74 5.94 -5.10 4.16
CA HIS A 74 5.08 -4.07 3.57
C HIS A 74 4.82 -2.90 4.55
N LYS A 75 5.76 -2.59 5.44
CA LYS A 75 5.59 -1.52 6.46
C LYS A 75 5.90 -0.10 5.96
N TRP A 76 5.94 0.13 4.65
CA TRP A 76 6.27 1.43 4.06
C TRP A 76 5.32 2.54 4.50
N TYR A 77 4.02 2.27 4.60
CA TYR A 77 3.05 3.28 5.05
C TYR A 77 3.10 3.59 6.54
N LEU A 78 3.87 2.79 7.31
CA LEU A 78 4.04 2.96 8.75
C LEU A 78 5.36 3.64 9.11
N THR A 79 6.14 4.06 8.12
CA THR A 79 7.39 4.79 8.37
C THR A 79 7.10 6.25 8.72
N GLN A 80 8.04 6.90 9.42
CA GLN A 80 7.88 8.27 9.88
C GLN A 80 7.52 9.23 8.74
N GLU A 81 8.13 9.04 7.58
CA GLU A 81 7.98 9.84 6.36
C GLU A 81 6.54 9.84 5.82
N VAL A 82 5.82 8.72 5.99
CA VAL A 82 4.54 8.46 5.32
C VAL A 82 3.36 8.56 6.28
N VAL A 83 3.55 8.33 7.58
CA VAL A 83 2.52 8.50 8.61
C VAL A 83 1.76 9.83 8.52
N PRO A 84 2.38 10.99 8.21
CA PRO A 84 1.67 12.27 8.03
C PRO A 84 0.56 12.25 6.98
N PHE A 85 0.57 11.31 6.02
CA PHE A 85 -0.49 11.18 5.01
C PHE A 85 -1.86 10.97 5.66
N ALA A 86 -1.88 10.32 6.83
CA ALA A 86 -3.10 10.03 7.58
C ALA A 86 -3.86 11.27 8.07
N LEU A 87 -3.19 12.44 8.15
CA LEU A 87 -3.84 13.71 8.50
C LEU A 87 -4.89 14.13 7.45
N PHE A 88 -4.67 13.72 6.21
CA PHE A 88 -5.52 14.03 5.05
C PHE A 88 -6.57 12.95 4.77
N GLY A 89 -6.49 11.82 5.47
CA GLY A 89 -7.40 10.68 5.30
C GLY A 89 -8.75 10.87 6.00
N SER A 90 -9.69 10.00 5.66
CA SER A 90 -11.03 9.93 6.29
C SER A 90 -11.11 8.89 7.41
N ARG A 91 -10.10 8.01 7.54
CA ARG A 91 -10.10 6.89 8.49
C ARG A 91 -9.87 7.28 9.94
N LEU A 92 -9.21 8.42 10.19
CA LEU A 92 -8.88 8.87 11.54
C LEU A 92 -9.96 9.81 12.09
N SER A 93 -10.24 9.66 13.38
CA SER A 93 -11.00 10.64 14.13
C SER A 93 -10.24 11.95 14.28
N ASP A 94 -10.95 13.06 14.54
CA ASP A 94 -10.34 14.36 14.80
C ASP A 94 -9.34 14.30 15.96
N LYS A 95 -9.62 13.49 16.99
CA LYS A 95 -8.70 13.28 18.10
C LYS A 95 -7.40 12.63 17.65
N GLU A 96 -7.47 11.55 16.88
CA GLU A 96 -6.27 10.86 16.39
C GLU A 96 -5.43 11.76 15.47
N LYS A 97 -6.09 12.56 14.63
CA LYS A 97 -5.43 13.57 13.81
C LYS A 97 -4.74 14.63 14.66
N GLN A 98 -5.40 15.12 15.71
CA GLN A 98 -4.83 16.08 16.65
C GLN A 98 -3.63 15.50 17.41
N ASP A 99 -3.69 14.23 17.80
CA ASP A 99 -2.58 13.55 18.50
C ASP A 99 -1.34 13.42 17.59
N ILE A 100 -1.53 13.06 16.31
CA ILE A 100 -0.45 13.05 15.31
C ILE A 100 0.10 14.46 15.11
N ALA A 101 -0.76 15.46 14.91
CA ALA A 101 -0.38 16.84 14.66
C ALA A 101 0.39 17.46 15.83
N ALA A 102 -0.07 17.23 17.06
CA ALA A 102 0.61 17.69 18.27
C ALA A 102 2.00 17.07 18.40
N LYS A 103 2.14 15.77 18.11
CA LYS A 103 3.44 15.10 18.18
C LYS A 103 4.37 15.52 17.04
N LEU A 104 3.85 15.77 15.85
CA LEU A 104 4.60 16.28 14.71
C LEU A 104 5.15 17.68 15.01
N HIS A 105 4.32 18.55 15.58
CA HIS A 105 4.72 19.90 15.98
C HIS A 105 5.75 19.89 17.12
N ALA A 106 5.62 18.97 18.08
CA ALA A 106 6.57 18.83 19.18
C ALA A 106 7.91 18.20 18.78
N THR A 107 7.98 17.59 17.60
CA THR A 107 9.20 16.93 17.10
C THR A 107 10.03 17.93 16.31
N GLU A 108 11.31 18.06 16.65
CA GLU A 108 12.22 18.92 15.91
C GLU A 108 12.44 18.40 14.48
N LYS A 109 12.34 19.32 13.52
CA LYS A 109 12.65 19.06 12.12
C LYS A 109 14.16 18.81 11.98
N PRO A 110 14.60 17.72 11.32
CA PRO A 110 16.00 17.47 11.09
C PRO A 110 16.58 18.43 10.02
N ASP A 111 17.86 18.76 10.13
CA ASP A 111 18.57 19.58 9.12
C ASP A 111 18.61 18.91 7.74
N SER A 112 18.58 17.58 7.71
CA SER A 112 18.53 16.79 6.49
C SER A 112 17.77 15.48 6.71
N PHE A 113 16.93 15.11 5.75
CA PHE A 113 16.19 13.85 5.76
C PHE A 113 17.05 12.68 5.29
N ARG A 114 16.76 11.50 5.83
CA ARG A 114 17.49 10.28 5.49
C ARG A 114 17.31 9.92 4.01
N ARG A 115 18.40 9.42 3.41
CA ARG A 115 18.37 8.77 2.09
C ARG A 115 18.59 7.26 2.21
N GLY A 116 17.89 6.49 1.38
CA GLY A 116 18.05 5.05 1.28
C GLY A 116 16.84 4.26 1.79
N LYS A 117 17.08 3.03 2.26
CA LYS A 117 16.00 2.17 2.75
C LYS A 117 15.36 2.77 4.01
N PRO A 118 14.02 2.83 4.09
CA PRO A 118 13.34 3.34 5.27
C PRO A 118 13.56 2.44 6.48
N MET A 119 13.42 3.03 7.67
CA MET A 119 13.40 2.28 8.92
C MET A 119 11.99 1.86 9.26
N PHE A 120 11.75 0.55 9.31
CA PHE A 120 10.44 0.03 9.65
C PHE A 120 10.24 0.00 11.17
N PRO A 121 9.08 0.46 11.66
CA PRO A 121 8.77 0.40 13.08
C PRO A 121 8.46 -1.02 13.54
N GLN A 122 8.52 -1.20 14.86
CA GLN A 122 7.93 -2.35 15.53
C GLN A 122 6.50 -2.02 15.91
N VAL A 123 5.55 -2.77 15.37
CA VAL A 123 4.12 -2.54 15.56
C VAL A 123 3.58 -3.54 16.56
N THR A 124 2.83 -3.04 17.54
CA THR A 124 2.14 -3.85 18.55
C THR A 124 0.64 -3.55 18.52
N ALA A 125 -0.16 -4.36 19.22
CA ALA A 125 -1.60 -4.15 19.31
C ALA A 125 -1.99 -2.78 19.90
N LYS A 126 -1.09 -2.13 20.66
CA LYS A 126 -1.32 -0.82 21.29
C LYS A 126 -0.77 0.36 20.51
N THR A 127 0.06 0.12 19.49
CA THR A 127 0.70 1.17 18.70
C THR A 127 -0.35 2.05 18.04
N THR A 128 -0.24 3.36 18.20
CA THR A 128 -1.02 4.38 17.50
C THR A 128 -0.20 4.98 16.36
N LEU A 129 -0.83 5.67 15.41
CA LEU A 129 -0.07 6.39 14.38
C LEU A 129 0.75 7.53 14.97
N ALA A 130 0.26 8.18 16.03
CA ALA A 130 1.05 9.18 16.75
C ALA A 130 2.35 8.56 17.30
N ASP A 131 2.34 7.31 17.77
CA ASP A 131 3.56 6.63 18.24
C ASP A 131 4.65 6.52 17.16
N LEU A 132 4.25 6.51 15.88
CA LEU A 132 5.12 6.37 14.72
C LEU A 132 5.65 7.70 14.17
N VAL A 133 5.24 8.83 14.74
CA VAL A 133 5.76 10.16 14.38
C VAL A 133 7.16 10.36 14.94
N GLY A 134 8.07 10.87 14.11
CA GLY A 134 9.43 11.25 14.49
C GLY A 134 10.02 12.30 13.54
N PRO A 135 11.33 12.60 13.60
CA PRO A 135 11.93 13.70 12.84
C PRO A 135 11.68 13.64 11.34
N GLU A 136 11.69 12.45 10.75
CA GLU A 136 11.48 12.26 9.31
C GLU A 136 10.02 12.53 8.88
N SER A 137 9.08 12.67 9.82
CA SER A 137 7.68 13.03 9.55
C SER A 137 7.50 14.45 9.00
N HIS A 138 8.53 15.29 9.10
CA HIS A 138 8.54 16.61 8.44
C HIS A 138 8.78 16.54 6.93
N LEU A 139 9.17 15.38 6.39
CA LEU A 139 9.59 15.23 4.98
C LEU A 139 8.51 15.71 4.00
N LEU A 140 7.25 15.32 4.21
CA LEU A 140 6.15 15.71 3.33
C LEU A 140 5.98 17.24 3.28
N LEU A 141 5.94 17.87 4.45
CA LEU A 141 5.69 19.31 4.59
C LEU A 141 6.86 20.12 4.00
N ASP A 142 8.09 19.69 4.28
CA ASP A 142 9.30 20.29 3.72
C ASP A 142 9.37 20.16 2.20
N THR A 143 9.07 18.97 1.67
CA THR A 143 9.08 18.70 0.22
C THR A 143 8.07 19.56 -0.53
N LEU A 144 6.92 19.83 0.08
CA LEU A 144 5.88 20.69 -0.50
C LEU A 144 6.15 22.18 -0.30
N GLY A 145 7.15 22.54 0.52
CA GLY A 145 7.48 23.92 0.88
C GLY A 145 6.28 24.66 1.47
N ILE A 146 5.59 24.02 2.43
CA ILE A 146 4.40 24.57 3.08
C ILE A 146 4.65 24.84 4.56
N GLU A 147 3.98 25.86 5.07
CA GLU A 147 3.93 26.12 6.50
C GLU A 147 2.93 25.16 7.18
N TYR A 148 3.14 24.92 8.47
CA TYR A 148 2.40 23.92 9.23
C TYR A 148 1.83 24.43 10.55
N ASP A 149 1.67 25.74 10.69
CA ASP A 149 0.99 26.38 11.82
C ASP A 149 -0.46 25.89 12.00
N TRP A 150 -1.09 25.44 10.91
CA TRP A 150 -2.42 24.87 10.93
C TRP A 150 -2.52 23.56 11.73
N LEU A 151 -1.41 22.83 11.95
CA LEU A 151 -1.39 21.60 12.76
C LEU A 151 -1.89 21.83 14.19
N LEU A 152 -1.64 23.01 14.76
CA LEU A 152 -2.06 23.35 16.12
C LEU A 152 -3.51 23.84 16.20
N GLN A 153 -4.11 24.18 15.06
CA GLN A 153 -5.51 24.58 15.01
C GLN A 153 -6.42 23.35 15.14
N PRO A 154 -7.69 23.52 15.55
CA PRO A 154 -8.65 22.42 15.56
C PRO A 154 -8.82 21.83 14.16
N VAL A 155 -8.89 20.49 14.05
CA VAL A 155 -9.01 19.77 12.76
C VAL A 155 -10.09 20.33 11.84
N ALA A 156 -11.24 20.73 12.38
CA ALA A 156 -12.35 21.31 11.62
C ALA A 156 -12.00 22.62 10.88
N THR A 157 -10.90 23.28 11.27
CA THR A 157 -10.43 24.54 10.66
C THR A 157 -9.34 24.32 9.61
N TRP A 158 -8.72 23.14 9.55
CA TRP A 158 -7.64 22.85 8.61
C TRP A 158 -8.01 23.11 7.14
N PRO A 159 -9.23 22.78 6.65
CA PRO A 159 -9.62 23.07 5.28
C PRO A 159 -9.65 24.57 4.91
N ARG A 160 -9.52 25.48 5.88
CA ARG A 160 -9.41 26.92 5.63
C ARG A 160 -7.98 27.38 5.34
N SER A 161 -6.99 26.52 5.58
CA SER A 161 -5.59 26.78 5.27
C SER A 161 -5.28 26.40 3.82
N ASP A 162 -4.66 27.32 3.09
CA ASP A 162 -4.20 27.07 1.73
C ASP A 162 -3.10 26.00 1.70
N ASP A 163 -2.22 25.99 2.71
CA ASP A 163 -1.15 24.99 2.86
C ASP A 163 -1.71 23.59 3.10
N TYR A 164 -2.75 23.48 3.92
CA TYR A 164 -3.46 22.22 4.13
C TYR A 164 -4.09 21.73 2.83
N SER A 165 -4.76 22.63 2.09
CA SER A 165 -5.43 22.29 0.84
C SER A 165 -4.43 21.83 -0.22
N LYS A 166 -3.26 22.47 -0.31
CA LYS A 166 -2.16 22.08 -1.19
C LYS A 166 -1.62 20.69 -0.85
N ALA A 167 -1.41 20.39 0.44
CA ALA A 167 -0.98 19.06 0.87
C ALA A 167 -2.05 17.99 0.63
N LEU A 168 -3.32 18.31 0.91
CA LEU A 168 -4.44 17.42 0.64
C LEU A 168 -4.54 17.08 -0.85
N GLU A 169 -4.41 18.06 -1.72
CA GLU A 169 -4.41 17.84 -3.17
C GLU A 169 -3.26 16.92 -3.59
N TYR A 170 -2.05 17.16 -3.09
CA TYR A 170 -0.91 16.30 -3.36
C TYR A 170 -1.14 14.85 -2.91
N VAL A 171 -1.51 14.66 -1.64
CA VAL A 171 -1.72 13.33 -1.05
C VAL A 171 -2.91 12.61 -1.72
N SER A 172 -3.92 13.33 -2.20
CA SER A 172 -5.05 12.72 -2.92
C SER A 172 -4.68 12.23 -4.32
N ASN A 173 -3.63 12.80 -4.93
CA ASN A 173 -3.22 12.50 -6.30
C ASN A 173 -1.95 11.64 -6.40
N VAL A 174 -1.20 11.49 -5.30
CA VAL A 174 0.02 10.68 -5.29
C VAL A 174 -0.30 9.21 -5.54
N LYS A 175 0.34 8.62 -6.54
CA LYS A 175 0.14 7.21 -6.90
C LYS A 175 0.89 6.33 -5.90
N VAL A 176 0.13 5.66 -5.04
CA VAL A 176 0.63 4.78 -3.96
C VAL A 176 0.57 3.29 -4.31
N VAL A 177 0.19 2.92 -5.53
CA VAL A 177 -0.08 1.50 -5.82
C VAL A 177 1.21 0.73 -6.10
N ASN A 178 1.84 0.25 -5.03
CA ASN A 178 2.99 -0.67 -5.07
C ASN A 178 2.58 -2.03 -5.67
N ASP A 179 1.38 -2.54 -5.38
CA ASP A 179 0.94 -3.87 -5.83
C ASP A 179 0.81 -4.00 -7.36
N ILE A 180 0.46 -2.93 -8.10
CA ILE A 180 0.42 -2.98 -9.58
C ILE A 180 1.83 -3.05 -10.13
N ALA A 181 2.79 -2.34 -9.52
CA ALA A 181 4.20 -2.43 -9.90
C ALA A 181 4.78 -3.81 -9.56
N GLU A 182 4.52 -4.34 -8.37
CA GLU A 182 4.93 -5.70 -7.97
C GLU A 182 4.28 -6.78 -8.84
N ARG A 183 2.99 -6.65 -9.18
CA ARG A 183 2.32 -7.54 -10.15
C ARG A 183 2.88 -7.39 -11.55
N GLY A 184 3.20 -6.17 -11.99
CA GLY A 184 3.83 -5.91 -13.28
C GLY A 184 5.20 -6.58 -13.37
N VAL A 185 6.02 -6.44 -12.33
CA VAL A 185 7.33 -7.09 -12.21
C VAL A 185 7.18 -8.60 -12.12
N LYS A 186 6.26 -9.13 -11.31
CA LYS A 186 6.01 -10.58 -11.18
C LYS A 186 5.50 -11.17 -12.50
N MET A 187 4.55 -10.53 -13.15
CA MET A 187 4.03 -10.92 -14.47
C MET A 187 5.13 -10.90 -15.53
N MET A 188 5.97 -9.86 -15.57
CA MET A 188 7.12 -9.82 -16.48
C MET A 188 8.15 -10.90 -16.13
N THR A 189 8.40 -11.16 -14.85
CA THR A 189 9.33 -12.21 -14.40
C THR A 189 8.84 -13.59 -14.80
N ASP A 190 7.56 -13.88 -14.56
CA ASP A 190 6.94 -15.15 -14.91
C ASP A 190 6.88 -15.32 -16.43
N PHE A 191 6.47 -14.28 -17.16
CA PHE A 191 6.48 -14.27 -18.63
C PHE A 191 7.89 -14.50 -19.19
N ALA A 192 8.89 -13.83 -18.62
CA ALA A 192 10.28 -13.97 -19.04
C ALA A 192 10.84 -15.37 -18.74
N ASN A 193 10.36 -16.06 -17.70
CA ASN A 193 10.76 -17.43 -17.39
C ASN A 193 10.03 -18.47 -18.26
N ILE A 194 8.85 -18.15 -18.78
CA ILE A 194 8.08 -19.04 -19.68
C ILE A 194 8.70 -19.09 -21.09
N ILE A 195 9.21 -17.96 -21.60
CA ILE A 195 9.69 -17.91 -22.99
C ILE A 195 11.11 -18.46 -23.15
N THR A 196 12.07 -17.91 -22.42
CA THR A 196 13.48 -18.31 -22.52
C THR A 196 14.26 -17.82 -21.31
N THR A 197 15.18 -18.62 -20.78
CA THR A 197 16.12 -18.21 -19.73
C THR A 197 17.34 -17.48 -20.29
N ASP A 198 17.52 -17.45 -21.61
CA ASP A 198 18.62 -16.77 -22.30
C ASP A 198 18.39 -15.25 -22.35
N SER A 199 19.31 -14.49 -21.77
CA SER A 199 19.21 -13.03 -21.67
C SER A 199 19.33 -12.32 -23.02
N GLN A 200 20.09 -12.88 -23.98
CA GLN A 200 20.26 -12.29 -25.30
C GLN A 200 19.01 -12.50 -26.17
N GLN A 201 18.40 -13.68 -26.11
CA GLN A 201 17.12 -13.95 -26.76
C GLN A 201 15.99 -13.07 -26.21
N LYS A 202 15.97 -12.81 -24.89
CA LYS A 202 15.02 -11.85 -24.29
C LYS A 202 15.14 -10.45 -24.90
N GLN A 203 16.36 -9.97 -25.05
CA GLN A 203 16.59 -8.62 -25.56
C GLN A 203 16.17 -8.48 -27.03
N TYR A 204 16.47 -9.49 -27.86
CA TYR A 204 15.98 -9.55 -29.24
C TYR A 204 14.45 -9.63 -29.32
N LEU A 205 13.81 -10.40 -28.45
CA LEU A 205 12.36 -10.52 -28.42
C LEU A 205 11.69 -9.17 -28.10
N LEU A 206 12.18 -8.45 -27.08
CA LEU A 206 11.64 -7.14 -26.71
C LEU A 206 11.80 -6.13 -27.85
N GLN A 207 12.97 -6.09 -28.48
CA GLN A 207 13.21 -5.24 -29.66
C GLN A 207 12.29 -5.61 -30.83
N THR A 208 12.07 -6.90 -31.07
CA THR A 208 11.19 -7.38 -32.15
C THR A 208 9.72 -7.06 -31.86
N VAL A 209 9.27 -7.19 -30.61
CA VAL A 209 7.90 -6.85 -30.21
C VAL A 209 7.65 -5.35 -30.35
N GLU A 210 8.58 -4.52 -29.90
CA GLU A 210 8.44 -3.07 -29.97
C GLU A 210 8.49 -2.58 -31.43
N TYR A 211 9.43 -3.10 -32.23
CA TYR A 211 9.45 -2.87 -33.67
C TYR A 211 8.13 -3.24 -34.35
N ASN A 212 7.50 -4.36 -33.96
CA ASN A 212 6.19 -4.75 -34.50
C ASN A 212 5.07 -3.80 -34.05
N ARG A 213 5.10 -3.30 -32.81
CA ARG A 213 4.11 -2.34 -32.30
C ARG A 213 4.17 -1.01 -33.03
N GLU A 214 5.36 -0.54 -33.35
CA GLU A 214 5.56 0.68 -34.13
C GLU A 214 5.18 0.49 -35.60
N ARG A 215 5.39 -0.70 -36.16
CA ARG A 215 5.19 -0.99 -37.58
C ARG A 215 3.75 -1.37 -37.94
N PHE A 216 2.97 -1.88 -36.99
CA PHE A 216 1.60 -2.35 -37.24
C PHE A 216 0.60 -1.72 -36.27
N ASP A 217 -0.34 -0.93 -36.82
CA ASP A 217 -1.39 -0.22 -36.06
C ASP A 217 -2.40 -1.13 -35.35
N SER A 218 -2.35 -2.45 -35.58
CA SER A 218 -3.34 -3.40 -35.05
C SER A 218 -2.73 -4.78 -34.78
N PHE A 219 -3.06 -5.33 -33.61
CA PHE A 219 -2.63 -6.65 -33.14
C PHE A 219 -3.32 -7.84 -33.83
N LYS A 220 -4.15 -7.61 -34.86
CA LYS A 220 -4.84 -8.68 -35.59
C LYS A 220 -3.89 -9.37 -36.57
N LYS A 221 -3.98 -10.70 -36.70
CA LYS A 221 -3.23 -11.48 -37.72
C LYS A 221 -3.44 -10.99 -39.15
N GLN A 222 -4.58 -10.35 -39.44
CA GLN A 222 -4.88 -9.79 -40.76
C GLN A 222 -3.98 -8.60 -41.11
N THR A 223 -3.52 -7.83 -40.12
CA THR A 223 -2.63 -6.67 -40.33
C THR A 223 -1.22 -7.07 -40.76
N LEU A 224 -0.81 -8.32 -40.47
CA LEU A 224 0.50 -8.87 -40.82
C LEU A 224 0.59 -9.37 -42.27
N LYS A 225 -0.53 -9.36 -43.02
CA LYS A 225 -0.63 -9.90 -44.39
C LYS A 225 -0.53 -8.82 -45.48
N LYS A 226 0.21 -7.73 -45.25
CA LYS A 226 0.55 -6.76 -46.30
C LYS A 226 1.99 -6.93 -46.74
#